data_AF-A0A9P7C853-F1
#
_entry.id   AF-A0A9P7C853-F1
#
_cell.length_a   1.000
_cell.length_b   1.000
_cell.length_c   1.000
_cell.angle_alpha   90.00
_cell.angle_beta   90.00
_cell.angle_gamma   90.00
#
_symmetry.space_group_name_H-M   'P 1'
#
loop_
_entity.id
_entity.type
_entity.pdbx_description
1 polymer ?
#
loop_
_entity_poly.entity_id
_entity_poly.type
_entity_poly.pdbx_seq_one_letter_code
_entity_poly.pdbx_strand_id
1 'polypeptide(L)'
;MDTLLQPCKNHSYQLGYRWNPSKCVILDLHNHLLATLYGEKIPIHSSFPYLGIPFRPGGYLDTVRLANRSKAKALATMNQLSAIDVHPKGFAPLLATRFYRQIVRAQLEYGLAITKLTTFLSKQLENAQDACLRRIFGGSRTSSTMIMLHMSNLPTMQERAYTLQSQFLLRSITLPEDALLHHLLPLIRQPRSYSHWYKLSKSPIWKRCSSNPESLDHRSLRSIQLEYRQDNLNRKCSMYASVLLMHCHPIISLDPVLWLPMSKSERSRCIRWRLGWLPGGRYKACPRRPNQSFTKAHVIHCLQMHRRLMMPETRNGDRSSIIKK
;
A
#
# COMPACT_ATOMS: atom_id res chain seq x y z
N MET A 1 -12.16 -29.60 26.05
CA MET A 1 -11.55 -29.76 24.70
C MET A 1 -11.88 -31.11 24.09
N ASP A 2 -11.86 -32.20 24.87
CA ASP A 2 -12.22 -33.55 24.39
C ASP A 2 -13.65 -33.64 23.81
N THR A 3 -14.55 -32.76 24.26
CA THR A 3 -15.92 -32.64 23.76
C THR A 3 -16.03 -32.27 22.27
N LEU A 4 -15.04 -31.61 21.67
CA LEU A 4 -15.03 -31.27 20.23
C LEU A 4 -14.15 -32.22 19.40
N LEU A 5 -13.10 -32.79 19.98
CA LEU A 5 -12.19 -33.69 19.27
C LEU A 5 -12.84 -35.04 18.93
N GLN A 6 -13.66 -35.57 19.83
CA GLN A 6 -14.33 -36.85 19.61
C GLN A 6 -15.35 -36.80 18.46
N PRO A 7 -16.22 -35.78 18.34
CA PRO A 7 -17.04 -35.59 17.14
C PRO A 7 -16.22 -35.46 15.85
N CYS A 8 -15.13 -34.69 15.85
CA CYS A 8 -14.25 -34.56 14.69
C CYS A 8 -13.64 -35.91 14.26
N LYS A 9 -13.27 -36.74 15.23
CA LYS A 9 -12.77 -38.10 15.00
C LYS A 9 -13.87 -38.99 14.41
N ASN A 10 -15.07 -39.01 15.00
CA ASN A 10 -16.18 -39.82 14.52
C ASN A 10 -16.58 -39.42 13.09
N HIS A 11 -16.69 -38.11 12.83
CA HIS A 11 -16.99 -37.56 11.51
C HIS A 11 -15.96 -37.97 10.44
N SER A 12 -14.66 -37.98 10.81
CA SER A 12 -13.61 -38.43 9.89
C SER A 12 -13.79 -39.90 9.49
N TYR A 13 -14.14 -40.78 10.44
CA TYR A 13 -14.39 -42.19 10.15
C TYR A 13 -15.65 -42.40 9.31
N GLN A 14 -16.72 -41.67 9.61
CA GLN A 14 -17.97 -41.74 8.85
C GLN A 14 -17.79 -41.35 7.37
N LEU A 15 -16.89 -40.41 7.07
CA LEU A 15 -16.64 -39.92 5.72
C LEU A 15 -15.37 -40.52 5.07
N GLY A 16 -14.72 -41.48 5.71
CA GLY A 16 -13.57 -42.20 5.13
C GLY A 16 -12.29 -41.38 4.97
N TYR A 17 -12.06 -40.36 5.80
CA TYR A 17 -10.79 -39.61 5.84
C TYR A 17 -10.19 -39.59 7.25
N ARG A 18 -8.93 -39.15 7.37
CA ARG A 18 -8.25 -38.99 8.66
C ARG A 18 -7.61 -37.60 8.75
N TRP A 19 -7.80 -36.93 9.88
CA TRP A 19 -7.06 -35.70 10.18
C TRP A 19 -5.58 -36.01 10.36
N ASN A 20 -4.69 -35.10 9.97
CA ASN A 20 -3.26 -35.22 10.27
C ASN A 20 -2.96 -34.46 11.58
N PRO A 21 -2.71 -35.16 12.71
CA PRO A 21 -2.52 -34.51 14.01
C PRO A 21 -1.35 -33.52 14.03
N SER A 22 -0.29 -33.78 13.25
CA SER A 22 0.86 -32.87 13.13
C SER A 22 0.55 -31.54 12.44
N LYS A 23 -0.54 -31.46 11.67
CA LYS A 23 -1.04 -30.23 11.02
C LYS A 23 -2.17 -29.57 11.81
N CYS A 24 -2.73 -30.25 12.81
CA CYS A 24 -3.67 -29.68 13.76
C CYS A 24 -2.90 -28.85 14.80
N VAL A 25 -3.51 -27.80 15.34
CA VAL A 25 -2.85 -26.93 16.32
C VAL A 25 -3.84 -26.51 17.39
N ILE A 26 -3.38 -26.57 18.64
CA ILE A 26 -4.07 -25.98 19.78
C ILE A 26 -3.50 -24.58 20.03
N LEU A 27 -4.36 -23.57 19.98
CA LEU A 27 -4.05 -22.18 20.25
C LEU A 27 -4.45 -21.84 21.70
N ASP A 28 -3.71 -22.36 22.67
CA ASP A 28 -3.98 -22.13 24.10
C ASP A 28 -2.67 -21.79 24.83
N LEU A 29 -2.72 -20.83 25.76
CA LEU A 29 -1.62 -20.44 26.63
C LEU A 29 -1.72 -21.05 28.03
N HIS A 30 -2.88 -21.58 28.42
CA HIS A 30 -3.20 -21.78 29.83
C HIS A 30 -3.58 -23.21 30.20
N ASN A 31 -3.87 -24.08 29.21
CA ASN A 31 -4.16 -25.48 29.48
C ASN A 31 -3.15 -26.40 28.76
N HIS A 32 -2.27 -27.02 29.54
CA HIS A 32 -1.37 -28.08 29.09
C HIS A 32 -2.06 -29.45 28.97
N LEU A 33 -3.39 -29.48 28.89
CA LEU A 33 -4.13 -30.72 28.66
C LEU A 33 -3.62 -31.33 27.36
N LEU A 34 -3.04 -32.53 27.47
CA LEU A 34 -2.50 -33.30 26.37
C LEU A 34 -3.65 -33.79 25.48
N ALA A 35 -4.21 -32.89 24.67
CA ALA A 35 -5.24 -33.26 23.72
C ALA A 35 -4.61 -34.16 22.65
N THR A 36 -5.23 -35.31 22.46
CA THR A 36 -4.79 -36.31 21.49
C THR A 36 -5.87 -36.53 20.44
N LEU A 37 -5.44 -36.86 19.23
CA LEU A 37 -6.31 -37.28 18.14
C LEU A 37 -5.73 -38.56 17.55
N TYR A 38 -6.52 -39.63 17.58
CA TYR A 38 -6.06 -40.99 17.23
C TYR A 38 -4.86 -41.50 18.05
N GLY A 39 -4.73 -41.05 19.31
CA GLY A 39 -3.60 -41.40 20.17
C GLY A 39 -2.33 -40.58 19.92
N GLU A 40 -2.32 -39.70 18.90
CA GLU A 40 -1.22 -38.79 18.63
C GLU A 40 -1.46 -37.44 19.31
N LYS A 41 -0.41 -36.83 19.89
CA LYS A 41 -0.49 -35.52 20.53
C LYS A 41 -0.62 -34.41 19.49
N ILE A 42 -1.56 -33.48 19.71
CA ILE A 42 -1.67 -32.28 18.88
C ILE A 42 -0.68 -31.23 19.39
N PRO A 43 0.14 -30.61 18.52
CA PRO A 43 1.07 -29.56 18.95
C PRO A 43 0.33 -28.31 19.44
N ILE A 44 0.87 -27.72 20.51
CA ILE A 44 0.42 -26.43 21.04
C ILE A 44 1.33 -25.34 20.47
N HIS A 45 0.73 -24.30 19.90
CA HIS A 45 1.47 -23.15 19.39
C HIS A 45 0.83 -21.83 19.83
N SER A 46 1.66 -20.81 19.98
CA SER A 46 1.21 -19.44 20.28
C SER A 46 0.61 -18.72 19.07
N SER A 47 0.65 -19.33 17.89
CA SER A 47 0.00 -18.82 16.68
C SER A 47 -0.14 -19.89 15.60
N PHE A 48 -1.12 -19.71 14.72
CA PHE A 48 -1.41 -20.62 13.62
C PHE A 48 -1.60 -19.85 12.31
N PRO A 49 -0.85 -20.16 11.24
CA PRO A 49 -1.04 -19.54 9.95
C PRO A 49 -2.18 -20.22 9.18
N TYR A 50 -3.35 -19.59 9.12
CA TYR A 50 -4.44 -20.04 8.26
C TYR A 50 -4.38 -19.30 6.91
N LEU A 51 -4.21 -20.04 5.81
CA LEU A 51 -3.93 -19.47 4.49
C LEU A 51 -2.81 -18.42 4.53
N GLY A 52 -1.77 -18.67 5.34
CA GLY A 52 -0.64 -17.75 5.50
C GLY A 52 -0.91 -16.49 6.35
N ILE A 53 -2.14 -16.28 6.84
CA ILE A 53 -2.48 -15.23 7.79
C ILE A 53 -2.33 -15.77 9.22
N PRO A 54 -1.46 -15.18 10.06
CA PRO A 54 -1.23 -15.69 11.41
C PRO A 54 -2.33 -15.26 12.38
N PHE A 55 -2.88 -16.23 13.10
CA PHE A 55 -3.84 -16.03 14.19
C PHE A 55 -3.19 -16.36 15.53
N ARG A 56 -3.55 -15.61 16.58
CA ARG A 56 -3.18 -15.82 17.98
C ARG A 56 -4.35 -16.42 18.75
N PRO A 57 -4.12 -16.97 19.96
CA PRO A 57 -5.16 -17.39 20.88
C PRO A 57 -6.26 -16.33 21.03
N GLY A 58 -7.52 -16.79 21.12
CA GLY A 58 -8.70 -15.92 21.07
C GLY A 58 -9.15 -15.48 19.67
N GLY A 59 -8.54 -16.02 18.61
CA GLY A 59 -8.94 -15.74 17.21
C GLY A 59 -8.47 -14.38 16.70
N TYR A 60 -7.56 -13.71 17.40
CA TYR A 60 -7.03 -12.41 16.99
C TYR A 60 -5.94 -12.55 15.92
N LEU A 61 -5.94 -11.67 14.92
CA LEU A 61 -4.87 -11.60 13.95
C LEU A 61 -3.54 -11.18 14.61
N ASP A 62 -2.45 -11.88 14.28
CA ASP A 62 -1.09 -11.44 14.58
C ASP A 62 -0.62 -10.45 13.51
N THR A 63 -1.09 -9.22 13.62
CA THR A 63 -0.87 -8.17 12.62
C THR A 63 0.61 -7.74 12.54
N VAL A 64 1.36 -7.87 13.63
CA VAL A 64 2.80 -7.60 13.68
C VAL A 64 3.57 -8.67 12.93
N ARG A 65 3.30 -9.95 13.20
CA ARG A 65 3.93 -11.06 12.47
C ARG A 65 3.58 -11.04 10.99
N LEU A 66 2.33 -10.73 10.65
CA LEU A 66 1.89 -10.56 9.27
C LEU A 66 2.69 -9.46 8.56
N ALA A 67 2.75 -8.26 9.14
CA ALA A 67 3.47 -7.13 8.53
C ALA A 67 4.97 -7.40 8.39
N ASN A 68 5.61 -8.03 9.39
CA ASN A 68 7.02 -8.38 9.32
C ASN A 68 7.31 -9.40 8.22
N ARG A 69 6.48 -10.44 8.08
CA ARG A 69 6.60 -11.44 7.00
C ARG A 69 6.41 -10.79 5.63
N SER A 70 5.38 -9.98 5.46
CA SER A 70 5.09 -9.28 4.20
C SER A 70 6.23 -8.33 3.81
N LYS A 71 6.76 -7.56 4.76
CA LYS A 71 7.93 -6.68 4.55
C LYS A 71 9.16 -7.47 4.12
N ALA A 72 9.51 -8.53 4.86
CA ALA A 72 10.68 -9.34 4.56
C ALA A 72 10.60 -9.95 3.16
N LYS A 73 9.44 -10.52 2.80
CA LYS A 73 9.19 -11.09 1.47
C LYS A 73 9.28 -10.02 0.37
N ALA A 74 8.66 -8.87 0.58
CA ALA A 74 8.66 -7.77 -0.38
C ALA A 74 10.07 -7.24 -0.64
N LEU A 75 10.86 -7.02 0.41
CA LEU A 75 12.23 -6.52 0.28
C LEU A 75 13.15 -7.55 -0.37
N ALA A 76 13.00 -8.84 -0.04
CA ALA A 76 13.74 -9.92 -0.70
C ALA A 76 13.41 -9.99 -2.20
N THR A 77 12.13 -9.92 -2.55
CA THR A 77 11.67 -9.91 -3.96
C THR A 77 12.17 -8.67 -4.68
N MET A 78 12.15 -7.50 -4.04
CA MET A 78 12.70 -6.27 -4.62
C MET A 78 14.21 -6.39 -4.87
N ASN A 79 14.96 -7.05 -3.98
CA ASN A 79 16.39 -7.29 -4.19
C ASN A 79 16.63 -8.20 -5.40
N GLN A 80 15.84 -9.27 -5.57
CA GLN A 80 15.89 -10.14 -6.75
C GLN A 80 15.56 -9.37 -8.04
N LEU A 81 14.48 -8.59 -8.04
CA LEU A 81 14.12 -7.76 -9.18
C LEU A 81 15.18 -6.71 -9.53
N SER A 82 15.87 -6.18 -8.51
CA SER A 82 16.97 -5.24 -8.74
C SER A 82 18.17 -5.87 -9.43
N ALA A 83 18.35 -7.19 -9.32
CA ALA A 83 19.36 -7.93 -10.09
C ALA A 83 18.96 -8.12 -11.56
N ILE A 84 17.67 -8.00 -11.88
CA ILE A 84 17.10 -8.12 -13.24
C ILE A 84 16.65 -6.73 -13.72
N ASP A 85 17.54 -5.74 -13.63
CA ASP A 85 17.34 -4.38 -14.14
C ASP A 85 16.24 -3.51 -13.50
N VAL A 86 15.57 -3.93 -12.41
CA VAL A 86 14.63 -3.06 -11.66
C VAL A 86 15.39 -2.12 -10.71
N HIS A 87 16.21 -1.25 -11.28
CA HIS A 87 17.03 -0.26 -10.58
C HIS A 87 17.28 0.96 -11.52
N PRO A 88 17.89 2.06 -11.06
CA PRO A 88 17.86 3.34 -11.79
C PRO A 88 18.67 3.34 -13.09
N LYS A 89 19.60 2.39 -13.21
CA LYS A 89 20.45 2.20 -14.39
C LYS A 89 19.91 1.12 -15.33
N GLY A 90 18.94 0.32 -14.92
CA GLY A 90 18.33 -0.73 -15.73
C GLY A 90 17.11 -0.22 -16.50
N PHE A 91 15.95 -0.85 -16.28
CA PHE A 91 14.67 -0.54 -16.91
C PHE A 91 14.23 0.92 -16.70
N ALA A 92 13.40 1.39 -17.63
CA ALA A 92 12.75 2.68 -17.49
C ALA A 92 11.94 2.75 -16.17
N PRO A 93 11.95 3.89 -15.45
CA PRO A 93 11.26 4.02 -14.16
C PRO A 93 9.78 3.63 -14.19
N LEU A 94 9.08 3.91 -15.31
CA LEU A 94 7.70 3.48 -15.50
C LEU A 94 7.53 1.95 -15.42
N LEU A 95 8.37 1.22 -16.15
CA LEU A 95 8.35 -0.24 -16.18
C LEU A 95 8.75 -0.81 -14.82
N ALA A 96 9.82 -0.27 -14.21
CA ALA A 96 10.27 -0.68 -12.87
C ALA A 96 9.18 -0.48 -11.80
N THR A 97 8.48 0.65 -11.83
CA THR A 97 7.32 0.92 -10.96
C THR A 97 6.17 -0.05 -11.21
N ARG A 98 5.92 -0.47 -12.46
CA ARG A 98 4.90 -1.49 -12.77
C ARG A 98 5.26 -2.86 -12.19
N PHE A 99 6.53 -3.29 -12.30
CA PHE A 99 7.02 -4.50 -11.64
C PHE A 99 6.83 -4.44 -10.12
N TYR A 100 7.20 -3.32 -9.50
CA TYR A 100 6.94 -3.11 -8.08
C TYR A 100 5.45 -3.22 -7.75
N ARG A 101 4.58 -2.51 -8.48
CA ARG A 101 3.13 -2.50 -8.25
C ARG A 101 2.52 -3.89 -8.36
N GLN A 102 2.94 -4.68 -9.34
CA GLN A 102 2.33 -5.98 -9.64
C GLN A 102 2.87 -7.10 -8.74
N ILE A 103 4.17 -7.08 -8.42
CA ILE A 103 4.83 -8.21 -7.76
C ILE A 103 5.11 -7.89 -6.28
N VAL A 104 5.92 -6.86 -6.04
CA VAL A 104 6.42 -6.54 -4.69
C VAL A 104 5.31 -6.00 -3.80
N ARG A 105 4.53 -5.05 -4.31
CA ARG A 105 3.45 -4.41 -3.58
C ARG A 105 2.34 -5.39 -3.22
N ALA A 106 2.03 -6.35 -4.10
CA ALA A 106 1.06 -7.41 -3.80
C ALA A 106 1.42 -8.21 -2.54
N GLN A 107 2.71 -8.40 -2.27
CA GLN A 107 3.17 -9.07 -1.04
C GLN A 107 2.96 -8.20 0.21
N LEU A 108 3.14 -6.88 0.10
CA LEU A 108 2.84 -5.92 1.18
C LEU A 108 1.33 -5.81 1.45
N GLU A 109 0.51 -6.02 0.42
CA GLU A 109 -0.96 -5.92 0.48
C GLU A 109 -1.63 -7.17 1.07
N TYR A 110 -0.91 -8.29 1.17
CA TYR A 110 -1.46 -9.56 1.64
C TYR A 110 -2.04 -9.44 3.05
N GLY A 111 -3.34 -9.75 3.20
CA GLY A 111 -4.06 -9.70 4.46
C GLY A 111 -4.53 -8.30 4.91
N LEU A 112 -4.21 -7.22 4.18
CA LEU A 112 -4.62 -5.86 4.56
C LEU A 112 -6.13 -5.63 4.47
N ALA A 113 -6.82 -6.37 3.60
CA ALA A 113 -8.26 -6.29 3.42
C ALA A 113 -9.06 -6.57 4.70
N ILE A 114 -8.53 -7.45 5.57
CA ILE A 114 -9.19 -7.87 6.82
C ILE A 114 -8.46 -7.36 8.09
N THR A 115 -7.34 -6.65 7.91
CA THR A 115 -6.49 -6.19 9.01
C THR A 115 -6.72 -4.71 9.30
N LYS A 116 -7.03 -4.35 10.55
CA LYS A 116 -7.04 -2.94 10.99
C LYS A 116 -5.59 -2.44 11.08
N LEU A 117 -5.26 -1.39 10.33
CA LEU A 117 -3.93 -0.77 10.45
C LEU A 117 -3.85 0.11 11.70
N THR A 118 -2.84 -0.15 12.52
CA THR A 118 -2.35 0.80 13.51
C THR A 118 -1.34 1.76 12.87
N THR A 119 -1.07 2.87 13.53
CA THR A 119 -0.05 3.84 13.10
C THR A 119 1.33 3.18 12.96
N PHE A 120 1.70 2.32 13.91
CA PHE A 120 2.94 1.55 13.88
C PHE A 120 3.03 0.63 12.65
N LEU A 121 2.00 -0.18 12.40
CA LEU A 121 2.00 -1.12 11.27
C LEU A 121 1.99 -0.38 9.92
N SER A 122 1.21 0.70 9.83
CA SER A 122 1.20 1.58 8.68
C SER A 122 2.62 2.08 8.39
N LYS A 123 3.31 2.61 9.40
CA LYS A 123 4.69 3.10 9.25
C LYS A 123 5.67 2.03 8.79
N GLN A 124 5.57 0.80 9.30
CA GLN A 124 6.42 -0.32 8.86
C GLN A 124 6.22 -0.65 7.38
N LEU A 125 4.98 -0.69 6.91
CA LEU A 125 4.65 -0.96 5.51
C LEU A 125 5.04 0.20 4.60
N GLU A 126 4.81 1.44 5.01
CA GLU A 126 5.27 2.62 4.26
C GLU A 126 6.79 2.63 4.13
N ASN A 127 7.53 2.33 5.20
CA ASN A 127 8.99 2.26 5.14
C ASN A 127 9.49 1.20 4.13
N ALA A 128 8.79 0.07 4.01
CA ALA A 128 9.12 -0.98 3.05
C ALA A 128 8.85 -0.51 1.60
N GLN A 129 7.69 0.10 1.37
CA GLN A 129 7.34 0.73 0.08
C GLN A 129 8.35 1.81 -0.31
N ASP A 130 8.67 2.69 0.62
CA ASP A 130 9.63 3.78 0.47
C ASP A 130 11.02 3.27 0.08
N ALA A 131 11.49 2.19 0.70
CA ALA A 131 12.76 1.56 0.35
C ALA A 131 12.76 1.02 -1.08
N CYS A 132 11.66 0.40 -1.52
CA CYS A 132 11.52 -0.10 -2.89
C CYS A 132 11.51 1.05 -3.92
N LEU A 133 10.76 2.12 -3.67
CA LEU A 133 10.69 3.27 -4.57
C LEU A 133 12.02 4.02 -4.67
N ARG A 134 12.70 4.23 -3.55
CA ARG A 134 14.06 4.81 -3.56
C ARG A 134 15.01 3.96 -4.40
N ARG A 135 14.88 2.63 -4.36
CA ARG A 135 15.69 1.75 -5.20
C ARG A 135 15.38 1.90 -6.69
N ILE A 136 14.11 2.01 -7.07
CA ILE A 136 13.71 2.24 -8.47
C ILE A 136 14.24 3.58 -9.00
N PHE A 137 14.06 4.65 -8.25
CA PHE A 137 14.39 6.02 -8.68
C PHE A 137 15.84 6.44 -8.39
N GLY A 138 16.58 5.66 -7.61
CA GLY A 138 17.96 5.96 -7.22
C GLY A 138 18.04 7.03 -6.14
N GLY A 139 17.03 7.07 -5.28
CA GLY A 139 16.94 8.02 -4.18
C GLY A 139 17.82 7.65 -3.00
N SER A 140 18.38 8.68 -2.36
CA SER A 140 18.99 8.60 -1.04
C SER A 140 17.93 8.30 0.05
N ARG A 141 18.39 8.01 1.28
CA ARG A 141 17.51 7.84 2.45
C ARG A 141 16.62 9.06 2.73
N THR A 142 17.08 10.26 2.38
CA THR A 142 16.37 11.54 2.57
C THR A 142 15.49 11.93 1.38
N SER A 143 15.52 11.15 0.30
CA SER A 143 14.72 11.45 -0.88
C SER A 143 13.23 11.32 -0.61
N SER A 144 12.46 12.29 -1.13
CA SER A 144 11.01 12.32 -0.98
C SER A 144 10.36 11.20 -1.79
N THR A 145 9.90 10.17 -1.09
CA THR A 145 9.12 9.06 -1.67
C THR A 145 7.70 9.48 -1.99
N MET A 146 7.22 10.55 -1.36
CA MET A 146 5.93 11.14 -1.69
C MET A 146 5.86 11.58 -3.15
N ILE A 147 6.91 12.23 -3.66
CA ILE A 147 6.99 12.62 -5.08
C ILE A 147 7.06 11.37 -5.96
N MET A 148 7.84 10.35 -5.57
CA MET A 148 7.95 9.10 -6.32
C MET A 148 6.60 8.37 -6.45
N LEU A 149 5.84 8.32 -5.35
CA LEU A 149 4.48 7.77 -5.30
C LEU A 149 3.56 8.54 -6.25
N HIS A 150 3.56 9.86 -6.14
CA HIS A 150 2.70 10.73 -6.93
C HIS A 150 2.99 10.62 -8.43
N MET A 151 4.26 10.76 -8.83
CA MET A 151 4.66 10.61 -10.24
C MET A 151 4.25 9.25 -10.82
N SER A 152 4.33 8.20 -10.00
CA SER A 152 4.03 6.82 -10.36
C SER A 152 2.54 6.46 -10.29
N ASN A 153 1.68 7.38 -9.88
CA ASN A 153 0.28 7.12 -9.51
C ASN A 153 0.11 5.93 -8.55
N LEU A 154 0.97 5.86 -7.53
CA LEU A 154 0.90 4.86 -6.48
C LEU A 154 0.28 5.47 -5.22
N PRO A 155 -0.76 4.86 -4.63
CA PRO A 155 -1.23 5.26 -3.30
C PRO A 155 -0.21 4.90 -2.24
N THR A 156 -0.27 5.58 -1.09
CA THR A 156 0.44 5.14 0.11
C THR A 156 -0.06 3.75 0.56
N MET A 157 0.69 3.03 1.39
CA MET A 157 0.23 1.75 1.96
C MET A 157 -1.04 1.93 2.80
N GLN A 158 -1.17 3.05 3.51
CA GLN A 158 -2.38 3.39 4.25
C GLN A 158 -3.60 3.59 3.33
N GLU A 159 -3.47 4.43 2.30
CA GLU A 159 -4.55 4.68 1.33
C GLU A 159 -4.97 3.38 0.64
N ARG A 160 -3.99 2.53 0.31
CA ARG A 160 -4.24 1.23 -0.30
C ARG A 160 -4.92 0.25 0.65
N ALA A 161 -4.57 0.25 1.93
CA ALA A 161 -5.26 -0.58 2.91
C ALA A 161 -6.73 -0.18 3.03
N TYR A 162 -7.06 1.11 3.12
CA TYR A 162 -8.44 1.57 3.13
C TYR A 162 -9.19 1.20 1.85
N THR A 163 -8.51 1.22 0.70
CA THR A 163 -9.07 0.75 -0.58
C THR A 163 -9.42 -0.75 -0.50
N LEU A 164 -8.50 -1.59 -0.02
CA LEU A 164 -8.72 -3.04 0.10
C LEU A 164 -9.81 -3.38 1.13
N GLN A 165 -9.83 -2.68 2.26
CA GLN A 165 -10.83 -2.87 3.31
C GLN A 165 -12.22 -2.48 2.83
N SER A 166 -12.37 -1.35 2.13
CA SER A 166 -13.67 -0.95 1.58
C SER A 166 -14.17 -1.91 0.50
N GLN A 167 -13.27 -2.48 -0.32
CA GLN A 167 -13.64 -3.55 -1.26
C GLN A 167 -14.10 -4.81 -0.55
N PHE A 168 -13.43 -5.21 0.54
CA PHE A 168 -13.85 -6.33 1.37
C PHE A 168 -15.22 -6.10 2.02
N LEU A 169 -15.45 -4.90 2.57
CA LEU A 169 -16.73 -4.53 3.17
C LEU A 169 -17.86 -4.52 2.14
N LEU A 170 -17.65 -3.94 0.95
CA LEU A 170 -18.62 -4.02 -0.13
C LEU A 170 -18.92 -5.47 -0.51
N ARG A 171 -17.88 -6.30 -0.69
CA ARG A 171 -18.08 -7.73 -1.00
C ARG A 171 -18.91 -8.41 0.07
N SER A 172 -18.67 -8.13 1.35
CA SER A 172 -19.39 -8.80 2.45
C SER A 172 -20.89 -8.48 2.49
N ILE A 173 -21.32 -7.33 1.98
CA ILE A 173 -22.74 -6.95 1.93
C ILE A 173 -23.42 -7.40 0.63
N THR A 174 -22.65 -7.73 -0.41
CA THR A 174 -23.16 -8.22 -1.71
C THR A 174 -23.02 -9.73 -1.88
N LEU A 175 -22.68 -10.47 -0.82
CA LEU A 175 -22.63 -11.92 -0.86
C LEU A 175 -24.04 -12.52 -0.97
N PRO A 176 -24.19 -13.64 -1.69
CA PRO A 176 -25.44 -14.36 -1.78
C PRO A 176 -25.87 -14.93 -0.42
N GLU A 177 -27.16 -15.25 -0.30
CA GLU A 177 -27.78 -15.67 0.97
C GLU A 177 -27.19 -16.97 1.52
N ASP A 178 -26.70 -17.86 0.67
CA ASP A 178 -26.06 -19.14 1.03
C ASP A 178 -24.66 -18.97 1.66
N ALA A 179 -24.07 -17.77 1.57
CA ALA A 179 -22.79 -17.51 2.18
C ALA A 179 -22.93 -17.40 3.71
N LEU A 180 -22.13 -18.18 4.47
CA LEU A 180 -22.09 -18.08 5.94
C LEU A 180 -21.93 -16.63 6.45
N LEU A 181 -21.13 -15.82 5.75
CA LEU A 181 -20.92 -14.43 6.13
C LEU A 181 -22.17 -13.57 5.98
N HIS A 182 -23.08 -13.88 5.04
CA HIS A 182 -24.35 -13.20 4.87
C HIS A 182 -25.22 -13.36 6.12
N HIS A 183 -25.37 -14.60 6.62
CA HIS A 183 -26.11 -14.87 7.85
C HIS A 183 -25.47 -14.28 9.11
N LEU A 184 -24.14 -14.21 9.17
CA LEU A 184 -23.42 -13.62 10.31
C LEU A 184 -23.38 -12.08 10.27
N LEU A 185 -23.68 -11.47 9.12
CA LEU A 185 -23.55 -10.04 8.89
C LEU A 185 -24.35 -9.19 9.91
N PRO A 186 -25.62 -9.51 10.24
CA PRO A 186 -26.39 -8.76 11.23
C PRO A 186 -25.76 -8.75 12.63
N LEU A 187 -25.01 -9.80 12.99
CA LEU A 187 -24.34 -9.92 14.28
C LEU A 187 -23.02 -9.13 14.29
N ILE A 188 -22.21 -9.25 13.24
CA ILE A 188 -20.87 -8.62 13.19
C ILE A 188 -20.91 -7.12 12.87
N ARG A 189 -22.01 -6.61 12.31
CA ARG A 189 -22.18 -5.16 12.04
C ARG A 189 -22.41 -4.35 13.31
N GLN A 190 -22.82 -4.99 14.40
CA GLN A 190 -23.19 -4.30 15.64
C GLN A 190 -21.95 -3.69 16.31
N PRO A 191 -22.06 -2.47 16.88
CA PRO A 191 -20.97 -1.85 17.64
C PRO A 191 -20.43 -2.70 18.79
N ARG A 192 -21.32 -3.46 19.43
CA ARG A 192 -20.99 -4.34 20.57
C ARG A 192 -20.29 -5.64 20.19
N SER A 193 -20.24 -5.98 18.89
CA SER A 193 -19.65 -7.24 18.42
C SER A 193 -18.12 -7.30 18.54
N TYR A 194 -17.46 -6.14 18.69
CA TYR A 194 -15.99 -6.00 18.61
C TYR A 194 -15.36 -6.66 17.35
N SER A 195 -16.17 -6.93 16.32
CA SER A 195 -15.78 -7.68 15.15
C SER A 195 -14.74 -6.91 14.33
N HIS A 196 -13.95 -7.65 13.55
CA HIS A 196 -13.04 -7.02 12.59
C HIS A 196 -13.83 -6.23 11.55
N TRP A 197 -14.98 -6.74 11.10
CA TRP A 197 -15.86 -6.04 10.18
C TRP A 197 -16.23 -4.64 10.68
N TYR A 198 -16.73 -4.54 11.92
CA TYR A 198 -17.11 -3.26 12.53
C TYR A 198 -15.91 -2.32 12.70
N LYS A 199 -14.74 -2.86 13.05
CA LYS A 199 -13.50 -2.08 13.14
C LYS A 199 -13.07 -1.50 11.79
N LEU A 200 -13.26 -2.24 10.70
CA LEU A 200 -12.90 -1.83 9.34
C LEU A 200 -13.88 -0.82 8.75
N SER A 201 -15.17 -0.91 9.11
CA SER A 201 -16.19 0.05 8.66
C SER A 201 -15.95 1.48 9.18
N LYS A 202 -15.07 1.65 10.18
CA LYS A 202 -14.63 2.97 10.65
C LYS A 202 -13.53 3.61 9.78
N SER A 203 -13.07 2.95 8.73
CA SER A 203 -12.08 3.51 7.80
C SER A 203 -12.61 4.79 7.11
N PRO A 204 -11.74 5.76 6.79
CA PRO A 204 -12.16 7.02 6.18
C PRO A 204 -12.92 6.86 4.86
N ILE A 205 -12.53 5.89 4.03
CA ILE A 205 -13.18 5.62 2.73
C ILE A 205 -14.58 5.04 2.96
N TRP A 206 -14.72 4.04 3.84
CA TRP A 206 -16.03 3.43 4.10
C TRP A 206 -17.01 4.42 4.74
N LYS A 207 -16.53 5.31 5.60
CA LYS A 207 -17.35 6.36 6.20
C LYS A 207 -18.03 7.26 5.15
N ARG A 208 -17.40 7.51 4.00
CA ARG A 208 -17.99 8.28 2.89
C ARG A 208 -19.09 7.52 2.16
N CYS A 209 -19.13 6.19 2.28
CA CYS A 209 -20.15 5.34 1.66
C CYS A 209 -21.42 5.23 2.52
N SER A 210 -21.40 5.72 3.77
CA SER A 210 -22.42 5.43 4.80
C SER A 210 -23.83 5.94 4.51
N SER A 211 -24.02 6.81 3.51
CA SER A 211 -25.32 7.42 3.24
C SER A 211 -26.34 6.44 2.65
N ASN A 212 -25.90 5.41 1.92
CA ASN A 212 -26.75 4.31 1.44
C ASN A 212 -25.89 3.07 1.09
N PRO A 213 -25.66 2.14 2.03
CA PRO A 213 -24.84 0.95 1.77
C PRO A 213 -25.45 -0.02 0.76
N GLU A 214 -26.78 -0.06 0.64
CA GLU A 214 -27.50 -1.04 -0.18
C GLU A 214 -27.54 -0.65 -1.66
N SER A 215 -27.43 0.65 -1.98
CA SER A 215 -27.25 1.12 -3.35
C SER A 215 -25.78 1.25 -3.78
N LEU A 216 -24.83 0.91 -2.90
CA LEU A 216 -23.41 1.05 -3.16
C LEU A 216 -22.94 -0.02 -4.15
N ASP A 217 -22.57 0.40 -5.36
CA ASP A 217 -22.01 -0.47 -6.38
C ASP A 217 -20.47 -0.36 -6.47
N HIS A 218 -19.86 -1.22 -7.28
CA HIS A 218 -18.41 -1.19 -7.50
C HIS A 218 -17.93 0.11 -8.16
N ARG A 219 -18.76 0.78 -8.98
CA ARG A 219 -18.38 2.00 -9.69
C ARG A 219 -18.34 3.20 -8.72
N SER A 220 -19.39 3.40 -7.94
CA SER A 220 -19.47 4.44 -6.90
C SER A 220 -18.36 4.28 -5.87
N LEU A 221 -18.06 3.05 -5.42
CA LEU A 221 -16.93 2.82 -4.51
C LEU A 221 -15.60 3.24 -5.14
N ARG A 222 -15.36 2.93 -6.42
CA ARG A 222 -14.13 3.37 -7.12
C ARG A 222 -14.05 4.90 -7.20
N SER A 223 -15.16 5.58 -7.45
CA SER A 223 -15.23 7.04 -7.46
C SER A 223 -14.89 7.64 -6.09
N ILE A 224 -15.46 7.10 -5.01
CA ILE A 224 -15.17 7.53 -3.63
C ILE A 224 -13.69 7.30 -3.27
N GLN A 225 -13.13 6.17 -3.69
CA GLN A 225 -11.70 5.85 -3.49
C GLN A 225 -10.79 6.85 -4.23
N LEU A 226 -11.14 7.23 -5.45
CA LEU A 226 -10.42 8.23 -6.23
C LEU A 226 -10.50 9.62 -5.59
N GLU A 227 -11.71 10.05 -5.21
CA GLU A 227 -11.97 11.31 -4.53
C GLU A 227 -11.18 11.42 -3.23
N TYR A 228 -11.20 10.37 -2.40
CA TYR A 228 -10.42 10.33 -1.16
C TYR A 228 -8.91 10.53 -1.40
N ARG A 229 -8.35 9.91 -2.46
CA ARG A 229 -6.95 10.10 -2.84
C ARG A 229 -6.69 11.52 -3.33
N GLN A 230 -7.59 12.09 -4.12
CA GLN A 230 -7.47 13.45 -4.61
C GLN A 230 -7.53 14.47 -3.46
N ASP A 231 -8.42 14.29 -2.50
CA ASP A 231 -8.51 15.13 -1.30
C ASP A 231 -7.22 15.06 -0.46
N ASN A 232 -6.66 13.86 -0.29
CA ASN A 232 -5.39 13.68 0.40
C ASN A 232 -4.25 14.40 -0.34
N LEU A 233 -4.22 14.35 -1.68
CA LEU A 233 -3.25 15.10 -2.47
C LEU A 233 -3.43 16.61 -2.26
N ASN A 234 -4.66 17.11 -2.40
CA ASN A 234 -4.99 18.52 -2.22
C ASN A 234 -4.57 19.02 -0.84
N ARG A 235 -4.88 18.28 0.23
CA ARG A 235 -4.47 18.62 1.61
C ARG A 235 -2.95 18.72 1.75
N LYS A 236 -2.21 17.77 1.18
CA LYS A 236 -0.74 17.77 1.24
C LYS A 236 -0.11 18.89 0.40
N CYS A 237 -0.76 19.32 -0.67
CA CYS A 237 -0.39 20.50 -1.44
C CYS A 237 -0.67 21.81 -0.67
N SER A 238 -1.81 21.92 0.01
CA SER A 238 -2.21 23.13 0.74
C SER A 238 -1.41 23.38 2.02
N MET A 239 -0.92 22.33 2.69
CA MET A 239 -0.24 22.47 3.99
C MET A 239 1.19 23.08 3.93
N TYR A 240 1.64 23.69 2.82
CA TYR A 240 3.06 24.05 2.56
C TYR A 240 4.07 22.89 2.77
N ALA A 241 3.59 21.68 3.10
CA ALA A 241 4.39 20.54 3.55
C ALA A 241 5.26 19.96 2.42
N SER A 242 5.01 20.32 1.17
CA SER A 242 5.90 19.94 0.07
C SER A 242 5.80 20.88 -1.12
N VAL A 243 6.63 21.90 -1.12
CA VAL A 243 6.91 22.74 -2.31
C VAL A 243 7.14 21.88 -3.56
N LEU A 244 7.76 20.70 -3.41
CA LEU A 244 8.01 19.77 -4.52
C LEU A 244 6.74 19.19 -5.16
N LEU A 245 5.64 18.97 -4.41
CA LEU A 245 4.39 18.49 -5.00
C LEU A 245 3.73 19.53 -5.89
N MET A 246 3.85 20.82 -5.56
CA MET A 246 3.31 21.90 -6.39
C MET A 246 3.98 21.95 -7.77
N HIS A 247 5.18 21.39 -7.89
CA HIS A 247 5.87 21.25 -9.16
C HIS A 247 5.47 19.97 -9.90
N CYS A 248 4.59 19.13 -9.37
CA CYS A 248 4.10 17.91 -10.02
C CYS A 248 2.69 18.15 -10.57
N HIS A 249 2.16 17.16 -11.31
CA HIS A 249 0.80 17.24 -11.84
C HIS A 249 -0.25 17.36 -10.72
N PRO A 250 -1.26 18.25 -10.78
CA PRO A 250 -2.16 18.52 -9.65
C PRO A 250 -3.24 17.45 -9.41
N ILE A 251 -3.34 16.45 -10.29
CA ILE A 251 -4.34 15.39 -10.20
C ILE A 251 -3.70 14.01 -10.04
N ILE A 252 -4.50 13.05 -9.56
CA ILE A 252 -4.11 11.63 -9.48
C ILE A 252 -4.02 11.03 -10.89
N SER A 253 -2.83 11.11 -11.47
CA SER A 253 -2.52 10.51 -12.77
C SER A 253 -1.03 10.14 -12.84
N LEU A 254 -0.65 9.36 -13.84
CA LEU A 254 0.76 9.10 -14.11
C LEU A 254 1.43 10.39 -14.60
N ASP A 255 2.57 10.77 -14.02
CA ASP A 255 3.28 11.98 -14.45
C ASP A 255 3.84 11.77 -15.87
N PRO A 256 3.60 12.72 -16.81
CA PRO A 256 4.14 12.68 -18.17
C PRO A 256 5.62 12.36 -18.28
N VAL A 257 6.43 12.77 -17.28
CA VAL A 257 7.88 12.49 -17.26
C VAL A 257 8.21 10.99 -17.36
N LEU A 258 7.30 10.11 -16.95
CA LEU A 258 7.51 8.68 -16.95
C LEU A 258 7.23 8.01 -18.32
N TRP A 259 6.42 8.62 -19.17
CA TRP A 259 5.96 8.00 -20.43
C TRP A 259 6.23 8.83 -21.69
N LEU A 260 6.55 10.12 -21.58
CA LEU A 260 6.91 10.95 -22.73
C LEU A 260 8.18 10.41 -23.44
N PRO A 261 8.20 10.42 -24.78
CA PRO A 261 9.36 10.01 -25.56
C PRO A 261 10.51 11.02 -25.35
N MET A 262 11.61 10.53 -24.78
CA MET A 262 12.84 11.28 -24.54
C MET A 262 13.97 10.29 -24.24
N SER A 263 15.22 10.73 -24.41
CA SER A 263 16.39 9.92 -24.08
C SER A 263 16.44 9.56 -22.59
N LYS A 264 17.18 8.51 -22.26
CA LYS A 264 17.39 8.09 -20.85
C LYS A 264 17.99 9.22 -20.00
N SER A 265 18.89 10.01 -20.60
CA SER A 265 19.56 11.13 -19.93
C SER A 265 18.58 12.28 -19.61
N GLU A 266 17.72 12.65 -20.56
CA GLU A 266 16.69 13.68 -20.39
C GLU A 266 15.69 13.28 -19.33
N ARG A 267 15.18 12.04 -19.40
CA ARG A 267 14.24 11.52 -18.41
C ARG A 267 14.85 11.53 -17.01
N SER A 268 16.11 11.14 -16.88
CA SER A 268 16.82 11.19 -15.61
C SER A 268 16.89 12.63 -15.07
N ARG A 269 17.21 13.62 -15.92
CA ARG A 269 17.23 15.04 -15.52
C ARG A 269 15.86 15.53 -15.05
N CYS A 270 14.78 15.24 -15.77
CA CYS A 270 13.44 15.66 -15.41
C CYS A 270 12.95 15.00 -14.10
N ILE A 271 13.22 13.71 -13.91
CA ILE A 271 12.90 13.00 -12.65
C ILE A 271 13.67 13.63 -11.49
N ARG A 272 14.98 13.85 -11.64
CA ARG A 272 15.80 14.52 -10.62
C ARG A 272 15.26 15.91 -10.29
N TRP A 273 14.83 16.66 -11.29
CA TRP A 273 14.21 17.97 -11.10
C TRP A 273 12.92 17.91 -10.28
N ARG A 274 12.01 16.98 -10.59
CA ARG A 274 10.78 16.73 -9.80
C ARG A 274 11.11 16.37 -8.36
N LEU A 275 12.15 15.57 -8.14
CA LEU A 275 12.63 15.16 -6.82
C LEU A 275 13.43 16.26 -6.09
N GLY A 276 13.65 17.41 -6.72
CA GLY A 276 14.41 18.53 -6.15
C GLY A 276 15.92 18.30 -6.13
N TRP A 277 16.43 17.30 -6.86
CA TRP A 277 17.85 16.99 -6.93
C TRP A 277 18.53 17.83 -8.01
N LEU A 278 19.47 18.68 -7.59
CA LEU A 278 20.30 19.47 -8.50
C LEU A 278 21.54 18.66 -8.94
N PRO A 279 21.99 18.82 -10.20
CA PRO A 279 23.22 18.17 -10.65
C PRO A 279 24.42 18.71 -9.84
N GLY A 280 25.06 17.83 -9.06
CA GLY A 280 26.33 18.14 -8.37
C GLY A 280 26.34 17.94 -6.86
N GLY A 281 25.21 17.69 -6.19
CA GLY A 281 25.11 17.27 -4.77
C GLY A 281 25.52 18.31 -3.71
N ARG A 282 26.41 19.25 -4.04
CA ARG A 282 26.80 20.41 -3.24
C ARG A 282 26.26 21.69 -3.88
N TYR A 283 25.98 22.71 -3.08
CA TYR A 283 25.68 24.05 -3.60
C TYR A 283 26.89 24.54 -4.40
N LYS A 284 26.77 24.54 -5.72
CA LYS A 284 27.77 25.14 -6.61
C LYS A 284 27.40 26.60 -6.83
N ALA A 285 28.38 27.41 -7.18
CA ALA A 285 28.11 28.73 -7.75
C ALA A 285 27.40 28.58 -9.11
N CYS A 286 26.52 29.52 -9.45
CA CYS A 286 25.88 29.49 -10.77
C CYS A 286 26.91 29.77 -11.88
N PRO A 287 26.97 28.94 -12.95
CA PRO A 287 27.90 29.19 -14.06
C PRO A 287 27.72 30.55 -14.75
N ARG A 288 26.51 31.12 -14.69
CA ARG A 288 26.22 32.48 -15.22
C ARG A 288 26.38 33.59 -14.19
N ARG A 289 26.35 33.26 -12.90
CA ARG A 289 26.42 34.22 -11.77
C ARG A 289 27.22 33.59 -10.63
N PRO A 290 28.56 33.69 -10.66
CA PRO A 290 29.43 33.04 -9.69
C PRO A 290 29.10 33.40 -8.23
N ASN A 291 28.55 34.60 -8.00
CA ASN A 291 28.20 35.10 -6.67
C ASN A 291 26.86 34.59 -6.12
N GLN A 292 26.11 33.78 -6.87
CA GLN A 292 24.82 33.23 -6.44
C GLN A 292 24.87 31.71 -6.32
N SER A 293 24.27 31.20 -5.25
CA SER A 293 24.16 29.76 -5.03
C SER A 293 23.21 29.13 -6.06
N PHE A 294 23.63 27.99 -6.59
CA PHE A 294 22.86 27.22 -7.57
C PHE A 294 21.73 26.49 -6.86
N THR A 295 20.64 27.21 -6.59
CA THR A 295 19.39 26.68 -6.00
C THR A 295 18.35 26.44 -7.09
N LYS A 296 17.34 25.61 -6.81
CA LYS A 296 16.25 25.32 -7.78
C LYS A 296 15.52 26.61 -8.19
N ALA A 297 15.18 27.47 -7.23
CA ALA A 297 14.56 28.77 -7.49
C ALA A 297 15.45 29.67 -8.36
N HIS A 298 16.74 29.77 -8.03
CA HIS A 298 17.70 30.53 -8.83
C HIS A 298 17.80 29.99 -10.27
N VAL A 299 17.85 28.67 -10.44
CA VAL A 299 17.98 28.01 -11.75
C VAL A 299 16.73 28.20 -12.63
N ILE A 300 15.53 28.22 -12.03
CA ILE A 300 14.29 28.54 -12.76
C ILE A 300 14.40 29.91 -13.43
N HIS A 301 14.80 30.93 -12.67
CA HIS A 301 14.87 32.31 -13.18
C HIS A 301 16.12 32.58 -14.02
N CYS A 302 17.31 32.12 -13.58
CA CYS A 302 18.60 32.43 -14.22
C CYS A 302 18.84 31.63 -15.51
N LEU A 303 18.41 30.37 -15.55
CA LEU A 303 18.60 29.50 -16.72
C LEU A 303 17.32 29.28 -17.53
N GLN A 304 16.18 29.85 -17.10
CA GLN A 304 14.88 29.67 -17.75
C GLN A 304 14.56 28.17 -17.90
N MET A 305 14.84 27.38 -16.86
CA MET A 305 14.74 25.91 -16.93
C MET A 305 13.32 25.43 -17.21
N HIS A 306 12.28 26.14 -16.78
CA HIS A 306 10.89 25.78 -17.09
C HIS A 306 10.64 25.86 -18.60
N ARG A 307 11.08 26.93 -19.27
CA ARG A 307 11.03 27.06 -20.73
C ARG A 307 11.86 25.98 -21.44
N ARG A 308 13.06 25.67 -20.94
CA ARG A 308 13.95 24.65 -21.55
C ARG A 308 13.48 23.22 -21.36
N LEU A 309 12.77 22.93 -20.26
CA LEU A 309 12.20 21.62 -19.97
C LEU A 309 10.73 21.52 -20.38
N MET A 310 10.18 22.55 -21.05
CA MET A 310 8.76 22.65 -21.44
C MET A 310 7.80 22.36 -20.28
N MET A 311 8.12 22.89 -19.10
CA MET A 311 7.25 22.81 -17.92
C MET A 311 6.52 24.13 -17.71
N PRO A 312 5.27 24.11 -17.21
CA PRO A 312 4.55 25.33 -16.91
C PRO A 312 5.34 26.20 -15.93
N GLU A 313 5.45 27.49 -16.23
CA GLU A 313 5.99 28.47 -15.31
C GLU A 313 5.02 28.64 -14.14
N THR A 314 5.15 27.82 -13.10
CA THR A 314 4.35 27.99 -11.88
C THR A 314 4.82 29.24 -11.15
N ARG A 315 4.24 30.37 -11.51
CA ARG A 315 4.40 31.65 -10.81
C ARG A 315 3.00 32.21 -10.60
N ASN A 316 2.32 31.70 -9.58
CA ASN A 316 0.98 32.10 -9.13
C ASN A 316 -0.14 32.02 -10.20
N GLY A 317 -0.99 31.01 -10.04
CA GLY A 317 -2.40 31.03 -10.44
C GLY A 317 -2.72 31.60 -11.82
N ASP A 318 -2.72 30.75 -12.83
CA ASP A 318 -3.90 30.73 -13.69
C ASP A 318 -4.28 29.30 -14.05
N ARG A 319 -5.55 29.00 -13.80
CA ARG A 319 -6.20 27.76 -14.19
C ARG A 319 -6.55 27.91 -15.67
N SER A 320 -6.56 26.79 -16.38
CA SER A 320 -6.94 26.65 -17.79
C SER A 320 -5.84 26.99 -18.80
N SER A 321 -5.40 25.92 -19.48
CA SER A 321 -4.95 25.83 -20.87
C SER A 321 -3.69 24.98 -21.02
N ILE A 322 -3.86 23.64 -20.97
CA ILE A 322 -2.92 22.74 -21.62
C ILE A 322 -3.70 21.77 -22.50
N ILE A 323 -3.78 22.17 -23.78
CA ILE A 323 -3.71 21.36 -24.99
C ILE A 323 -4.85 20.34 -25.18
N LYS A 324 -5.93 20.80 -25.83
CA LYS A 324 -6.53 20.03 -26.92
C LYS A 324 -5.61 20.19 -28.14
N LYS A 325 -4.96 19.09 -28.54
CA LYS A 325 -4.82 18.63 -29.92
C LYS A 325 -4.24 17.21 -29.88
#